data_AF-A0A968YUA2-F1
#
_entry.id   AF-A0A968YUA2-F1
#
_cell.length_a   1.000
_cell.length_b   1.000
_cell.length_c   1.000
_cell.angle_alpha   90.00
_cell.angle_beta   90.00
_cell.angle_gamma   90.00
#
_symmetry.space_group_name_H-M   'P 1'
#
loop_
_entity.id
_entity.type
_entity.pdbx_description
1 polymer ?
#
loop_
_entity_poly.entity_id
_entity_poly.type
_entity_poly.pdbx_seq_one_letter_code
_entity_poly.pdbx_strand_id
1 'polypeptide(L)'
;MVAQIQDFDAQQWVKTRSSLDPDQSTFLAWKGSIYAFVPGEKRNRLFKMLGMSVSRCIPNEEGGWDFTSRELTYYLHPETEEILRKWENPWTGELLTVMHVANNPVQGLFKGKFPALVEGDDTTFVFDLFSTYPNPLAGDSKFTEYSPHSIYQAAELFKLTVPTQELMNPEVLSVSSLQLCWDRIGPWVLRWNAKWRSPGQL
;
A
#
# COMPACT_ATOMS: atom_id res chain seq x y z
N MET A 1 7.08 -6.68 28.16
CA MET A 1 8.33 -7.13 27.51
C MET A 1 8.83 -5.99 26.63
N VAL A 2 10.14 -5.79 26.53
CA VAL A 2 10.71 -4.75 25.67
C VAL A 2 10.85 -5.35 24.27
N ALA A 3 10.33 -4.67 23.24
CA ALA A 3 10.49 -5.06 21.85
C ALA A 3 11.98 -5.20 21.50
N GLN A 4 12.35 -6.32 20.89
CA GLN A 4 13.72 -6.55 20.42
C GLN A 4 13.76 -6.52 18.90
N ILE A 5 14.74 -5.84 18.32
CA ILE A 5 14.98 -5.89 16.88
C ILE A 5 15.79 -7.15 16.57
N GLN A 6 15.29 -7.98 15.67
CA GLN A 6 15.95 -9.19 15.19
C GLN A 6 15.93 -9.22 13.66
N ASP A 7 17.03 -9.70 13.06
CA ASP A 7 17.14 -9.92 11.62
C ASP A 7 16.60 -11.31 11.22
N PHE A 8 15.74 -11.33 10.20
CA PHE A 8 15.17 -12.53 9.59
C PHE A 8 15.70 -12.74 8.18
N ASP A 9 15.79 -13.98 7.70
CA ASP A 9 16.18 -14.24 6.30
C ASP A 9 15.04 -13.96 5.34
N ALA A 10 15.38 -13.81 4.05
CA ALA A 10 14.43 -13.62 2.97
C ALA A 10 13.32 -14.69 2.97
N GLN A 11 13.62 -15.93 3.39
CA GLN A 11 12.64 -16.99 3.49
C GLN A 11 11.52 -16.66 4.50
N GLN A 12 11.85 -16.19 5.71
CA GLN A 12 10.84 -15.78 6.68
C GLN A 12 10.07 -14.54 6.21
N TRP A 13 10.75 -13.59 5.56
CA TRP A 13 10.07 -12.45 4.95
C TRP A 13 9.06 -12.87 3.86
N VAL A 14 9.41 -13.87 3.05
CA VAL A 14 8.48 -14.45 2.07
C VAL A 14 7.27 -15.05 2.75
N LYS A 15 7.43 -15.84 3.83
CA LYS A 15 6.30 -16.41 4.58
C LYS A 15 5.29 -15.36 5.08
N THR A 16 5.76 -14.15 5.39
CA THR A 16 4.93 -13.01 5.81
C THR A 16 4.07 -12.45 4.67
N ARG A 17 4.61 -12.40 3.45
CA ARG A 17 4.00 -11.71 2.29
C ARG A 17 3.37 -12.65 1.27
N SER A 18 3.76 -13.92 1.27
CA SER A 18 3.40 -14.94 0.29
C SER A 18 3.68 -16.36 0.81
N SER A 19 3.65 -17.35 -0.08
CA SER A 19 4.07 -18.73 0.20
C SER A 19 5.49 -18.99 -0.29
N LEU A 20 6.18 -19.92 0.37
CA LEU A 20 7.41 -20.53 -0.11
C LEU A 20 7.20 -21.50 -1.27
N ASP A 21 5.96 -21.94 -1.51
CA ASP A 21 5.58 -22.70 -2.70
C ASP A 21 5.33 -21.72 -3.87
N PRO A 22 6.15 -21.75 -4.95
CA PRO A 22 6.02 -20.83 -6.08
C PRO A 22 4.74 -21.03 -6.90
N ASP A 23 4.08 -22.18 -6.78
CA ASP A 23 2.82 -22.47 -7.47
C ASP A 23 1.60 -22.00 -6.66
N GLN A 24 1.79 -21.67 -5.38
CA GLN A 24 0.72 -21.22 -4.49
C GLN A 24 0.55 -19.69 -4.55
N SER A 25 -0.67 -19.24 -4.83
CA SER A 25 -1.03 -17.82 -4.73
C SER A 25 -1.47 -17.44 -3.32
N THR A 26 -1.02 -16.29 -2.84
CA THR A 26 -1.42 -15.71 -1.56
C THR A 26 -2.31 -14.50 -1.79
N PHE A 27 -3.39 -14.41 -1.03
CA PHE A 27 -4.36 -13.32 -1.11
C PHE A 27 -4.22 -12.42 0.13
N LEU A 28 -4.08 -11.13 -0.10
CA LEU A 28 -4.07 -10.13 0.96
C LEU A 28 -5.14 -9.08 0.67
N ALA A 29 -6.10 -8.91 1.57
CA ALA A 29 -7.13 -7.90 1.46
C ALA A 29 -6.94 -6.79 2.50
N TRP A 30 -7.33 -5.57 2.16
CA TRP A 30 -7.31 -4.43 3.06
C TRP A 30 -8.58 -3.60 2.95
N LYS A 31 -8.94 -2.97 4.05
CA LYS A 31 -10.01 -1.99 4.13
C LYS A 31 -9.51 -0.76 4.86
N GLY A 32 -9.97 0.41 4.45
CA GLY A 32 -9.54 1.65 5.07
C GLY A 32 -10.43 2.83 4.72
N SER A 33 -9.97 4.03 5.05
CA SER A 33 -10.62 5.28 4.73
C SER A 33 -9.59 6.29 4.25
N ILE A 34 -10.01 7.13 3.31
CA ILE A 34 -9.17 8.17 2.69
C ILE A 34 -9.69 9.51 3.17
N TYR A 35 -8.78 10.33 3.66
CA TYR A 35 -9.09 11.64 4.22
C TYR A 35 -8.35 12.72 3.46
N ALA A 36 -9.02 13.84 3.24
CA ALA A 36 -8.36 15.07 2.89
C ALA A 36 -7.82 15.75 4.14
N PHE A 37 -6.54 16.09 4.10
CA PHE A 37 -5.88 16.91 5.11
C PHE A 37 -5.37 18.21 4.50
N VAL A 38 -6.17 19.27 4.64
CA VAL A 38 -5.85 20.62 4.16
C VAL A 38 -5.46 21.49 5.36
N PRO A 39 -4.30 22.18 5.32
CA PRO A 39 -3.86 23.04 6.42
C PRO A 39 -4.92 24.09 6.80
N GLY A 40 -5.28 24.14 8.08
CA GLY A 40 -6.26 25.09 8.61
C GLY A 40 -7.73 24.66 8.43
N GLU A 41 -8.01 23.55 7.76
CA GLU A 41 -9.36 23.01 7.61
C GLU A 41 -9.60 21.77 8.49
N LYS A 42 -10.86 21.49 8.78
CA LYS A 42 -11.25 20.24 9.43
C LYS A 42 -11.01 19.08 8.46
N ARG A 43 -10.43 17.97 8.96
CA ARG A 43 -10.29 16.74 8.18
C ARG A 43 -11.63 16.33 7.54
N ASN A 44 -11.58 15.96 6.26
CA ASN A 44 -12.76 15.52 5.53
C ASN A 44 -12.57 14.08 5.05
N ARG A 45 -13.49 13.18 5.40
CA ARG A 45 -13.46 11.79 4.92
C ARG A 45 -14.03 11.77 3.51
N LEU A 46 -13.18 11.48 2.52
CA LEU A 46 -13.60 11.47 1.13
C LEU A 46 -14.20 10.13 0.73
N PHE A 47 -13.49 9.04 1.06
CA PHE A 47 -13.83 7.70 0.59
C PHE A 47 -13.58 6.66 1.68
N LYS A 48 -14.28 5.54 1.57
CA LYS A 48 -13.78 4.27 2.10
C LYS A 48 -13.00 3.56 1.00
N MET A 49 -12.15 2.61 1.35
CA MET A 49 -11.44 1.79 0.37
C MET A 49 -11.52 0.32 0.74
N LEU A 50 -11.56 -0.51 -0.30
CA LEU A 50 -11.42 -1.96 -0.23
C LEU A 50 -10.46 -2.37 -1.33
N GLY A 51 -9.40 -3.08 -0.96
CA GLY A 51 -8.48 -3.63 -1.94
C GLY A 51 -8.07 -5.05 -1.64
N MET A 52 -7.46 -5.66 -2.64
CA MET A 52 -6.93 -7.01 -2.60
C MET A 52 -5.70 -7.11 -3.50
N SER A 53 -4.70 -7.82 -3.03
CA SER A 53 -3.53 -8.26 -3.78
C SER A 53 -3.52 -9.78 -3.88
N VAL A 54 -3.10 -10.28 -5.04
CA VAL A 54 -2.77 -11.69 -5.25
C VAL A 54 -1.29 -11.75 -5.59
N SER A 55 -0.51 -12.42 -4.75
CA SER A 55 0.95 -12.50 -4.87
C SER A 55 1.45 -13.93 -5.02
N ARG A 56 2.63 -14.05 -5.64
CA ARG A 56 3.48 -15.25 -5.61
C ARG A 56 4.93 -14.83 -5.41
N CYS A 57 5.69 -15.68 -4.72
CA CYS A 57 7.13 -15.55 -4.58
C CYS A 57 7.82 -16.73 -5.27
N ILE A 58 8.76 -16.44 -6.16
CA ILE A 58 9.48 -17.46 -6.94
C ILE A 58 10.93 -17.46 -6.48
N PRO A 59 11.49 -18.58 -6.00
CA PRO A 59 12.89 -18.63 -5.63
C PRO A 59 13.76 -18.45 -6.88
N ASN A 60 14.81 -17.64 -6.78
CA ASN A 60 15.74 -17.39 -7.88
C ASN A 60 17.10 -18.09 -7.64
N GLU A 61 17.87 -18.26 -8.72
CA GLU A 61 19.15 -18.96 -8.71
C GLU A 61 20.22 -18.29 -7.83
N GLU A 62 20.07 -17.00 -7.53
CA GLU A 62 21.01 -16.23 -6.72
C GLU A 62 20.68 -16.22 -5.21
N GLY A 63 19.83 -17.13 -4.74
CA GLY A 63 19.46 -17.28 -3.33
C GLY A 63 18.51 -16.20 -2.80
N GLY A 64 17.76 -15.54 -3.69
CA GLY A 64 16.68 -14.60 -3.35
C GLY A 64 15.32 -15.10 -3.84
N TRP A 65 14.30 -14.24 -3.74
CA TRP A 65 12.95 -14.51 -4.18
C TRP A 65 12.40 -13.36 -5.02
N ASP A 66 11.86 -13.69 -6.19
CA ASP A 66 11.16 -12.74 -7.06
C ASP A 66 9.70 -12.69 -6.64
N PHE A 67 9.30 -11.58 -6.02
CA PHE A 67 7.93 -11.28 -5.67
C PHE A 67 7.20 -10.69 -6.88
N THR A 68 6.05 -11.25 -7.21
CA THR A 68 5.14 -10.69 -8.21
C THR A 68 3.72 -10.67 -7.66
N SER A 69 3.02 -9.56 -7.84
CA SER A 69 1.61 -9.46 -7.47
C SER A 69 0.80 -8.62 -8.44
N ARG A 70 -0.51 -8.79 -8.36
CA ARG A 70 -1.51 -7.90 -8.96
C ARG A 70 -2.42 -7.41 -7.87
N GLU A 71 -2.74 -6.13 -7.88
CA GLU A 71 -3.59 -5.54 -6.86
C GLU A 71 -4.66 -4.64 -7.44
N LEU A 72 -5.80 -4.64 -6.76
CA LEU A 72 -6.96 -3.83 -7.07
C LEU A 72 -7.35 -3.08 -5.80
N THR A 73 -7.62 -1.77 -5.90
CA THR A 73 -8.25 -1.00 -4.82
C THR A 73 -9.43 -0.23 -5.36
N TYR A 74 -10.61 -0.52 -4.81
CA TYR A 74 -11.84 0.19 -5.06
C TYR A 74 -12.03 1.32 -4.05
N TYR A 75 -12.49 2.45 -4.57
CA TYR A 75 -12.93 3.59 -3.79
C TYR A 75 -14.45 3.49 -3.60
N LEU A 76 -14.87 3.59 -2.36
CA LEU A 76 -16.24 3.33 -1.92
C LEU A 76 -16.85 4.59 -1.32
N HIS A 77 -18.17 4.69 -1.40
CA HIS A 77 -18.90 5.79 -0.79
C HIS A 77 -18.67 5.78 0.73
N PRO A 78 -18.38 6.93 1.37
CA PRO A 78 -18.01 6.97 2.80
C PRO A 78 -19.10 6.43 3.74
N GLU A 79 -20.37 6.60 3.37
CA GLU A 79 -21.51 6.12 4.15
C GLU A 79 -22.05 4.75 3.67
N THR A 80 -22.40 4.59 2.39
CA THR A 80 -23.06 3.38 1.87
C THR A 80 -22.12 2.23 1.49
N GLU A 81 -20.81 2.45 1.41
CA GLU A 81 -19.81 1.46 0.95
C GLU A 81 -19.99 0.95 -0.49
N GLU A 82 -20.87 1.56 -1.28
CA GLU A 82 -21.02 1.25 -2.69
C GLU A 82 -19.79 1.69 -3.48
N ILE A 83 -19.43 0.90 -4.51
CA ILE A 83 -18.32 1.22 -5.41
C ILE A 83 -18.62 2.52 -6.16
N LEU A 84 -17.76 3.52 -5.97
CA LEU A 84 -17.93 4.83 -6.59
C LEU A 84 -17.48 4.80 -8.05
N ARG A 85 -18.41 5.11 -8.95
CA ARG A 85 -18.10 5.35 -10.38
C ARG A 85 -17.92 6.83 -10.68
N LYS A 86 -18.68 7.67 -9.97
CA LYS A 86 -18.60 9.13 -10.01
C LYS A 86 -18.54 9.66 -8.59
N TRP A 87 -17.93 10.82 -8.42
CA TRP A 87 -17.83 11.50 -7.15
C TRP A 87 -17.97 13.00 -7.36
N GLU A 88 -18.77 13.64 -6.51
CA GLU A 88 -18.94 15.08 -6.50
C GLU A 88 -17.86 15.69 -5.60
N ASN A 89 -17.06 16.58 -6.17
CA ASN A 89 -16.03 17.28 -5.42
C ASN A 89 -16.68 18.23 -4.41
N PRO A 90 -16.45 18.09 -3.09
CA PRO A 90 -17.11 18.91 -2.07
C PRO A 90 -16.68 20.38 -2.10
N TRP A 91 -15.59 20.71 -2.77
CA TRP A 91 -15.08 22.07 -2.91
C TRP A 91 -15.45 22.75 -4.22
N THR A 92 -15.58 22.01 -5.32
CA THR A 92 -15.88 22.57 -6.65
C THR A 92 -17.31 22.28 -7.14
N GLY A 93 -18.00 21.32 -6.51
CA GLY A 93 -19.29 20.78 -6.98
C GLY A 93 -19.20 19.99 -8.29
N GLU A 94 -17.98 19.73 -8.79
CA GLU A 94 -17.80 19.04 -10.07
C GLU A 94 -18.01 17.53 -9.92
N LEU A 95 -18.75 16.94 -10.86
CA LEU A 95 -18.96 15.50 -10.91
C LEU A 95 -17.85 14.82 -11.71
N LEU A 96 -16.96 14.13 -11.00
CA LEU A 96 -15.73 13.55 -11.56
C LEU A 96 -15.85 12.04 -11.67
N THR A 97 -15.22 11.47 -12.70
CA THR A 97 -15.14 10.01 -12.84
C THR A 97 -14.07 9.47 -11.91
N VAL A 98 -14.43 8.46 -11.11
CA VAL A 98 -13.52 7.81 -10.18
C VAL A 98 -12.73 6.73 -10.92
N MET A 99 -11.41 6.82 -10.83
CA MET A 99 -10.49 5.80 -11.36
C MET A 99 -10.02 4.95 -10.19
N HIS A 100 -10.36 3.66 -10.19
CA HIS A 100 -9.87 2.71 -9.19
C HIS A 100 -8.42 2.31 -9.47
N VAL A 101 -7.71 1.84 -8.44
CA VAL A 101 -6.33 1.37 -8.60
C VAL A 101 -6.35 -0.06 -9.14
N ALA A 102 -5.58 -0.29 -10.20
CA ALA A 102 -5.38 -1.61 -10.76
C ALA A 102 -3.91 -1.77 -11.18
N ASN A 103 -3.05 -2.15 -10.24
CA ASN A 103 -1.63 -2.27 -10.50
C ASN A 103 -1.31 -3.70 -10.99
N ASN A 104 -0.59 -3.78 -12.11
CA ASN A 104 -0.22 -5.03 -12.75
C ASN A 104 1.05 -4.87 -13.62
N PRO A 105 2.18 -5.52 -13.28
CA PRO A 105 2.49 -6.19 -12.01
C PRO A 105 3.06 -5.20 -10.97
N VAL A 106 2.98 -5.59 -9.69
CA VAL A 106 3.84 -5.05 -8.63
C VAL A 106 4.93 -6.08 -8.39
N GLN A 107 6.19 -5.67 -8.46
CA GLN A 107 7.34 -6.58 -8.40
C GLN A 107 8.33 -6.16 -7.32
N GLY A 108 9.04 -7.14 -6.77
CA GLY A 108 10.11 -6.92 -5.81
C GLY A 108 11.10 -8.07 -5.83
N LEU A 109 12.34 -7.78 -5.42
CA LEU A 109 13.36 -8.78 -5.17
C LEU A 109 13.60 -8.86 -3.67
N PHE A 110 13.34 -10.02 -3.08
CA PHE A 110 13.58 -10.27 -1.66
C PHE A 110 14.88 -11.05 -1.49
N LYS A 111 15.91 -10.36 -1.03
CA LYS A 111 17.25 -10.93 -0.82
C LYS A 111 17.92 -10.26 0.38
N GLY A 112 18.61 -11.05 1.20
CA GLY A 112 19.31 -10.57 2.38
C GLY A 112 18.51 -10.71 3.67
N LYS A 113 18.83 -9.84 4.64
CA LYS A 113 18.26 -9.84 5.99
C LYS A 113 17.21 -8.74 6.13
N PHE A 114 16.13 -9.06 6.83
CA PHE A 114 14.99 -8.19 7.08
C PHE A 114 14.85 -7.96 8.59
N PRO A 115 15.12 -6.74 9.08
CA PRO A 115 14.94 -6.43 10.50
C PRO A 115 13.45 -6.39 10.83
N ALA A 116 13.08 -6.97 11.97
CA ALA A 116 11.73 -6.95 12.51
C ALA A 116 11.73 -6.76 14.03
N LEU A 117 10.65 -6.19 14.55
CA LEU A 117 10.40 -6.05 15.97
C LEU A 117 9.72 -7.31 16.49
N VAL A 118 10.35 -8.00 17.45
CA VAL A 118 9.81 -9.19 18.10
C VAL A 118 9.27 -8.79 19.48
N GLU A 119 7.99 -9.05 19.71
CA GLU A 119 7.26 -8.72 20.93
C GLU A 119 6.46 -9.93 21.42
N GLY A 120 7.07 -10.75 22.27
CA GLY A 120 6.43 -11.97 22.77
C GLY A 120 6.19 -12.97 21.63
N ASP A 121 4.92 -13.28 21.37
CA ASP A 121 4.53 -14.26 20.34
C ASP A 121 4.39 -13.64 18.94
N ASP A 122 4.50 -12.31 18.80
CA ASP A 122 4.31 -11.60 17.55
C ASP A 122 5.61 -10.99 17.01
N THR A 123 5.77 -11.03 15.68
CA THR A 123 6.86 -10.37 14.95
C THR A 123 6.27 -9.34 13.99
N THR A 124 6.72 -8.09 14.09
CA THR A 124 6.28 -6.97 13.26
C THR A 124 7.40 -6.50 12.33
N PHE A 125 7.21 -6.67 11.04
CA PHE A 125 8.07 -6.07 10.01
C PHE A 125 7.58 -4.67 9.69
N VAL A 126 8.51 -3.72 9.67
CA VAL A 126 8.24 -2.34 9.24
C VAL A 126 8.94 -2.11 7.91
N PHE A 127 8.18 -1.74 6.89
CA PHE A 127 8.74 -1.38 5.59
C PHE A 127 8.10 -0.08 5.10
N ASP A 128 8.90 0.97 5.02
CA ASP A 128 8.45 2.30 4.65
C ASP A 128 9.05 2.68 3.29
N LEU A 129 8.19 3.05 2.35
CA LEU A 129 8.56 3.42 0.99
C LEU A 129 8.37 4.93 0.80
N PHE A 130 9.47 5.64 0.54
CA PHE A 130 9.46 7.08 0.26
C PHE A 130 9.72 7.31 -1.22
N SER A 131 8.65 7.25 -2.01
CA SER A 131 8.72 7.45 -3.46
C SER A 131 8.98 8.91 -3.81
N THR A 132 10.08 9.19 -4.52
CA THR A 132 10.40 10.53 -5.03
C THR A 132 10.94 10.40 -6.45
N TYR A 133 10.15 10.82 -7.45
CA TYR A 133 10.52 10.70 -8.86
C TYR A 133 9.91 11.82 -9.72
N PRO A 134 10.45 12.10 -10.93
CA PRO A 134 9.87 13.09 -11.83
C PRO A 134 8.42 12.73 -12.19
N ASN A 135 7.50 13.67 -11.96
CA ASN A 135 6.10 13.46 -12.25
C ASN A 135 5.88 13.40 -13.77
N PRO A 136 5.44 12.26 -14.33
CA PRO A 136 5.27 12.11 -15.78
C PRO A 136 4.18 13.04 -16.35
N LEU A 137 3.30 13.57 -15.50
CA LEU A 137 2.18 14.40 -15.91
C LEU A 137 2.47 15.90 -15.84
N ALA A 138 3.56 16.31 -15.18
CA ALA A 138 3.88 17.73 -14.98
C ALA A 138 4.15 18.49 -16.29
N GLY A 139 4.58 17.79 -17.35
CA GLY A 139 4.88 18.38 -18.66
C GLY A 139 3.67 18.61 -19.57
N ASP A 140 2.49 18.08 -19.24
CA ASP A 140 1.28 18.24 -20.04
C ASP A 140 0.36 19.30 -19.44
N SER A 141 0.12 20.36 -20.22
CA SER A 141 -0.79 21.47 -19.89
C SER A 141 -2.19 21.03 -19.45
N LYS A 142 -2.67 19.85 -19.88
CA LYS A 142 -3.98 19.31 -19.49
C LYS A 142 -4.04 18.91 -18.02
N PHE A 143 -2.91 18.54 -17.42
CA PHE A 143 -2.83 18.05 -16.05
C PHE A 143 -2.29 19.09 -15.07
N THR A 144 -1.93 20.28 -15.53
CA THR A 144 -1.40 21.35 -14.68
C THR A 144 -2.32 21.67 -13.49
N GLU A 145 -3.64 21.60 -13.67
CA GLU A 145 -4.59 21.86 -12.58
C GLU A 145 -4.67 20.75 -11.53
N TYR A 146 -4.29 19.52 -11.88
CA TYR A 146 -4.42 18.33 -11.03
C TYR A 146 -3.08 17.86 -10.44
N SER A 147 -1.99 18.16 -11.13
CA SER A 147 -0.65 17.68 -10.77
C SER A 147 0.40 18.72 -11.19
N PRO A 148 0.39 19.90 -10.56
CA PRO A 148 1.25 21.02 -10.95
C PRO A 148 2.73 20.79 -10.60
N HIS A 149 3.03 19.84 -9.71
CA HIS A 149 4.39 19.63 -9.21
C HIS A 149 5.20 18.76 -10.16
N SER A 150 6.44 19.19 -10.45
CA SER A 150 7.40 18.47 -11.30
C SER A 150 7.92 17.18 -10.68
N ILE A 151 7.83 17.03 -9.37
CA ILE A 151 8.24 15.84 -8.63
C ILE A 151 7.01 15.25 -7.96
N TYR A 152 6.82 13.94 -8.16
CA TYR A 152 5.90 13.15 -7.36
C TYR A 152 6.62 12.73 -6.08
N GLN A 153 5.99 12.98 -4.93
CA GLN A 153 6.49 12.57 -3.63
C GLN A 153 5.38 11.92 -2.81
N ALA A 154 5.57 10.69 -2.37
CA ALA A 154 4.64 10.00 -1.49
C ALA A 154 5.38 9.13 -0.48
N ALA A 155 4.74 8.87 0.65
CA ALA A 155 5.17 7.90 1.64
C ALA A 155 4.10 6.80 1.75
N GLU A 156 4.54 5.55 1.75
CA GLU A 156 3.71 4.40 2.09
C GLU A 156 4.38 3.70 3.26
N LEU A 157 3.68 3.65 4.39
CA LEU A 157 4.19 3.17 5.67
C LEU A 157 3.46 1.88 6.00
N PHE A 158 4.20 0.79 6.11
CA PHE A 158 3.60 -0.53 6.31
C PHE A 158 4.14 -1.20 7.56
N LYS A 159 3.23 -1.85 8.29
CA LYS A 159 3.56 -2.74 9.41
C LYS A 159 2.82 -4.04 9.18
N LEU A 160 3.58 -5.14 9.17
CA LEU A 160 3.07 -6.49 9.01
C LEU A 160 3.39 -7.28 10.26
N THR A 161 2.35 -7.61 11.02
CA THR A 161 2.48 -8.39 12.25
C THR A 161 1.99 -9.80 12.00
N VAL A 162 2.83 -10.78 12.38
CA VAL A 162 2.58 -12.22 12.18
C VAL A 162 3.04 -13.02 13.41
N PRO A 163 2.52 -14.25 13.61
CA PRO A 163 2.98 -15.11 14.69
C PRO A 163 4.45 -15.52 14.53
N THR A 164 5.27 -15.22 15.53
CA THR A 164 6.72 -15.53 15.54
C THR A 164 6.98 -17.04 15.39
N GLN A 165 6.15 -17.88 16.02
CA GLN A 165 6.33 -19.33 15.98
C GLN A 165 6.19 -19.91 14.57
N GLU A 166 5.29 -19.37 13.75
CA GLU A 166 5.07 -19.84 12.38
C GLU A 166 6.19 -19.40 11.44
N LEU A 167 6.75 -18.20 11.63
CA LEU A 167 7.92 -17.76 10.87
C LEU A 167 9.11 -18.71 11.06
N MET A 168 9.35 -19.10 12.32
CA MET A 168 10.48 -19.94 12.70
C MET A 168 10.28 -21.44 12.40
N ASN A 169 9.04 -21.89 12.20
CA ASN A 169 8.75 -23.28 11.89
C ASN A 169 9.10 -23.62 10.41
N PRO A 170 10.06 -24.52 10.14
CA PRO A 170 10.45 -24.88 8.77
C PRO A 170 9.35 -25.61 7.98
N GLU A 171 8.38 -26.24 8.65
CA GLU A 171 7.28 -26.97 7.99
C GLU A 171 6.17 -26.04 7.48
N VAL A 172 6.13 -24.78 7.96
CA VAL A 172 5.14 -23.79 7.55
C VAL A 172 5.64 -23.04 6.32
N LEU A 173 4.89 -23.12 5.22
CA LEU A 173 5.22 -22.48 3.94
C LEU A 173 4.71 -21.03 3.83
N SER A 174 3.64 -20.69 4.55
CA SER A 174 3.07 -19.34 4.62
C SER A 174 2.39 -19.17 5.98
N VAL A 175 2.44 -17.97 6.56
CA VAL A 175 1.77 -17.71 7.84
C VAL A 175 0.24 -17.84 7.71
N SER A 176 -0.40 -18.30 8.77
CA SER A 176 -1.85 -18.49 8.84
C SER A 176 -2.61 -17.17 9.00
N SER A 177 -1.99 -16.19 9.66
CA SER A 177 -2.58 -14.88 9.91
C SER A 177 -1.55 -13.76 9.74
N LEU A 178 -2.02 -12.65 9.17
CA LEU A 178 -1.25 -11.45 8.91
C LEU A 178 -2.11 -10.24 9.29
N GLN A 179 -1.60 -9.42 10.20
CA GLN A 179 -2.19 -8.11 10.48
C GLN A 179 -1.43 -7.05 9.69
N LEU A 180 -2.15 -6.39 8.78
CA LEU A 180 -1.62 -5.28 7.97
C LEU A 180 -2.09 -3.96 8.56
N CYS A 181 -1.13 -3.10 8.92
CA CYS A 181 -1.37 -1.68 9.09
C CYS A 181 -0.65 -0.94 7.95
N TRP A 182 -1.40 -0.12 7.23
CA TRP A 182 -0.91 0.62 6.08
C TRP A 182 -1.44 2.05 6.12
N ASP A 183 -0.50 2.99 6.12
CA ASP A 183 -0.77 4.40 5.97
C ASP A 183 -0.09 4.88 4.67
N ARG A 184 -0.78 5.70 3.90
CA ARG A 184 -0.22 6.36 2.74
C ARG A 184 -0.40 7.86 2.90
N ILE A 185 0.65 8.59 2.58
CA ILE A 185 0.64 10.05 2.52
C ILE A 185 1.10 10.43 1.11
N GLY A 186 0.23 11.04 0.33
CA GLY A 186 0.56 11.42 -1.04
C GLY A 186 -0.12 12.71 -1.49
N PRO A 187 0.28 13.23 -2.66
CA PRO A 187 -0.44 14.31 -3.30
C PRO A 187 -1.84 13.81 -3.71
N TRP A 188 -2.73 14.76 -4.01
CA TRP A 188 -4.04 14.46 -4.56
C TRP A 188 -3.93 13.46 -5.71
N VAL A 189 -4.60 12.31 -5.57
CA VAL A 189 -4.64 11.32 -6.64
C VAL A 189 -5.47 11.90 -7.79
N LEU A 190 -4.87 11.84 -8.97
CA LEU A 190 -5.30 12.50 -10.20
C LEU A 190 -6.74 12.15 -10.57
N ARG A 191 -7.63 13.08 -10.22
CA ARG A 191 -8.88 13.50 -10.88
C ARG A 191 -9.83 14.14 -9.89
N TRP A 192 -9.63 13.97 -8.59
CA TRP A 192 -10.58 14.45 -7.58
C TRP A 192 -10.45 15.93 -7.24
N ASN A 193 -9.34 16.60 -7.50
CA ASN A 193 -9.23 18.02 -7.19
C ASN A 193 -8.72 18.80 -8.39
N ALA A 194 -9.64 19.14 -9.29
CA ALA A 194 -9.36 19.93 -10.49
C ALA A 194 -9.00 21.40 -10.21
N LYS A 195 -9.20 21.93 -8.99
CA LYS A 195 -9.04 23.37 -8.76
C LYS A 195 -8.37 23.78 -7.45
N TRP A 196 -7.96 22.83 -6.61
CA TRP A 196 -7.30 23.17 -5.35
C TRP A 196 -5.79 23.38 -5.55
N ARG A 197 -5.39 24.64 -5.65
CA ARG A 197 -3.99 25.09 -5.75
C ARG A 197 -3.24 25.11 -4.42
N SER A 198 -3.88 24.74 -3.31
CA SER A 198 -3.26 24.75 -1.99
C SER A 198 -2.57 23.40 -1.69
N PRO A 199 -1.41 23.42 -1.01
CA PRO A 199 -0.76 22.20 -0.57
C PRO A 199 -1.70 21.39 0.33
N GLY A 200 -1.87 20.11 0.01
CA GLY A 200 -2.70 19.18 0.76
C GLY A 200 -2.24 17.75 0.48
N GLN A 201 -2.45 16.88 1.46
CA GLN A 201 -2.07 15.47 1.39
C GLN A 201 -3.31 14.59 1.61
N LEU A 202 -3.26 13.40 1.01
CA LEU A 202 -4.19 12.30 1.18
C LEU A 202 -3.53 11.17 1.95
#